data_AF-A0A842MNW4-F1
#
_entry.id   AF-A0A842MNW4-F1
#
_cell.length_a   1.000
_cell.length_b   1.000
_cell.length_c   1.000
_cell.angle_alpha   90.00
_cell.angle_beta   90.00
_cell.angle_gamma   90.00
#
_symmetry.space_group_name_H-M   'P 1'
#
loop_
_entity.id
_entity.type
_entity.pdbx_description
1 polymer ?
#
loop_
_entity_poly.entity_id
_entity_poly.type
_entity_poly.pdbx_seq_one_letter_code
_entity_poly.pdbx_strand_id
1 'polypeptide(L)'
;MSEANQKIDTFIAQNESLQFQDYIAAVSLFLDCNVQKAYKKPQALFRIDNYIYSSPLGAYITQQFGFSRASIIVYQGWGTCGQAAILIEELLAKAGYETRQARFKDIDHAWTEVKNNGTWLIIDPWYIGVLQEVQNLKNLRPEFQNATGVIAQYKNGTEIDASQEHGYYP
;
A
#
# COMPACT_ATOMS: atom_id res chain seq x y z
N MET A 1 -22.58 -8.98 -1.10
CA MET A 1 -21.21 -8.47 -1.30
C MET A 1 -21.26 -6.95 -1.24
N SER A 2 -20.39 -6.27 -0.49
CA SER A 2 -20.41 -4.80 -0.41
C SER A 2 -19.99 -4.17 -1.75
N GLU A 3 -20.56 -3.02 -2.11
CA GLU A 3 -20.23 -2.29 -3.36
C GLU A 3 -18.73 -1.98 -3.47
N ALA A 4 -18.07 -1.61 -2.37
CA ALA A 4 -16.64 -1.31 -2.37
C ALA A 4 -15.78 -2.56 -2.70
N ASN A 5 -16.16 -3.73 -2.21
CA ASN A 5 -15.51 -4.99 -2.56
C ASN A 5 -15.74 -5.35 -4.03
N GLN A 6 -16.97 -5.18 -4.51
CA GLN A 6 -17.30 -5.37 -5.93
C GLN A 6 -16.47 -4.48 -6.84
N LYS A 7 -16.21 -3.22 -6.46
CA LYS A 7 -15.32 -2.32 -7.21
C LYS A 7 -13.89 -2.87 -7.32
N ILE A 8 -13.34 -3.38 -6.21
CA ILE A 8 -12.01 -4.01 -6.21
C ILE A 8 -12.01 -5.24 -7.12
N ASP A 9 -12.95 -6.17 -6.93
CA ASP A 9 -12.98 -7.42 -7.71
C ASP A 9 -13.20 -7.14 -9.21
N THR A 10 -14.05 -6.17 -9.55
CA THR A 10 -14.27 -5.70 -10.93
C THR A 10 -13.01 -5.09 -11.52
N PHE A 11 -12.28 -4.26 -10.76
CA PHE A 11 -11.02 -3.71 -11.21
C PHE A 11 -10.00 -4.81 -11.52
N ILE A 12 -9.87 -5.82 -10.64
CA ILE A 12 -8.95 -6.94 -10.90
C ILE A 12 -9.33 -7.66 -12.19
N ALA A 13 -10.60 -8.05 -12.34
CA ALA A 13 -11.07 -8.80 -13.50
C ALA A 13 -10.91 -8.03 -14.82
N GLN A 14 -11.15 -6.71 -14.82
CA GLN A 14 -11.04 -5.88 -16.04
C GLN A 14 -9.59 -5.65 -16.48
N ASN A 15 -8.62 -5.78 -15.56
CA ASN A 15 -7.22 -5.43 -15.79
C ASN A 15 -6.29 -6.64 -15.78
N GLU A 16 -6.81 -7.88 -15.69
CA GLU A 16 -6.03 -9.12 -15.55
C GLU A 16 -5.05 -9.39 -16.71
N SER A 17 -5.36 -8.85 -17.90
CA SER A 17 -4.54 -9.03 -19.11
C SER A 17 -3.53 -7.91 -19.35
N LEU A 18 -3.53 -6.88 -18.51
CA LEU A 18 -2.58 -5.78 -18.64
C LEU A 18 -1.16 -6.26 -18.33
N GLN A 19 -0.21 -5.70 -19.08
CA GLN A 19 1.20 -5.86 -18.75
C GLN A 19 1.52 -5.13 -17.44
N PHE A 20 2.60 -5.54 -16.77
CA PHE A 20 2.96 -5.04 -15.44
C PHE A 20 2.90 -3.51 -15.32
N GLN A 21 3.55 -2.77 -16.24
CA GLN A 21 3.57 -1.31 -16.18
C GLN A 21 2.18 -0.67 -16.33
N ASP A 22 1.37 -1.17 -17.27
CA ASP A 22 0.01 -0.69 -17.48
C ASP A 22 -0.89 -1.01 -16.28
N TYR A 23 -0.68 -2.17 -15.66
CA TYR A 23 -1.37 -2.56 -14.44
C TYR A 23 -1.04 -1.63 -13.27
N ILE A 24 0.23 -1.28 -13.07
CA ILE A 24 0.65 -0.31 -12.04
C ILE A 24 0.02 1.07 -12.29
N ALA A 25 -0.03 1.52 -13.54
CA ALA A 25 -0.69 2.77 -13.90
C ALA A 25 -2.20 2.73 -13.58
N ALA A 26 -2.87 1.62 -13.91
CA ALA A 26 -4.27 1.39 -13.61
C ALA A 26 -4.54 1.36 -12.09
N VAL A 27 -3.65 0.75 -11.29
CA VAL A 27 -3.73 0.74 -9.81
C VAL A 27 -3.64 2.15 -9.25
N SER A 28 -2.70 2.96 -9.76
CA SER A 28 -2.53 4.35 -9.32
C SER A 28 -3.77 5.19 -9.65
N LEU A 29 -4.34 5.01 -10.85
CA LEU A 29 -5.59 5.66 -11.24
C LEU A 29 -6.77 5.21 -10.39
N PHE A 30 -6.87 3.91 -10.09
CA PHE A 30 -7.92 3.37 -9.23
C PHE A 30 -7.88 4.01 -7.84
N LEU A 31 -6.67 4.14 -7.25
CA LEU A 31 -6.48 4.83 -5.98
C LEU A 31 -7.01 6.27 -6.05
N ASP A 32 -6.56 7.06 -7.02
CA ASP A 32 -6.92 8.48 -7.11
C ASP A 32 -8.41 8.71 -7.42
N CYS A 33 -9.04 7.80 -8.17
CA CYS A 33 -10.47 7.88 -8.46
C CYS A 33 -11.36 7.47 -7.28
N ASN A 34 -10.87 6.62 -6.37
CA ASN A 34 -11.70 6.04 -5.31
C ASN A 34 -11.33 6.52 -3.90
N VAL A 35 -10.13 7.06 -3.68
CA VAL A 35 -9.63 7.43 -2.36
C VAL A 35 -8.94 8.79 -2.44
N GLN A 36 -9.52 9.80 -1.81
CA GLN A 36 -8.93 11.13 -1.73
C GLN A 36 -7.81 11.19 -0.70
N LYS A 37 -6.69 11.84 -1.05
CA LYS A 37 -5.59 12.10 -0.11
C LYS A 37 -6.08 12.96 1.07
N ALA A 38 -5.95 12.42 2.28
CA ALA A 38 -6.39 13.03 3.54
C ALA A 38 -5.25 13.59 4.41
N TYR A 39 -4.00 13.56 3.93
CA TYR A 39 -2.84 14.07 4.67
C TYR A 39 -3.05 15.52 5.14
N LYS A 40 -2.84 15.78 6.44
CA LYS A 40 -3.10 17.07 7.13
C LYS A 40 -4.54 17.60 7.04
N LYS A 41 -5.52 16.75 6.74
CA LYS A 41 -6.95 17.12 6.74
C LYS A 41 -7.69 16.47 7.91
N PRO A 42 -8.80 17.05 8.40
CA PRO A 42 -9.58 16.48 9.51
C PRO A 42 -10.04 15.04 9.27
N GLN A 43 -10.31 14.67 8.01
CA GLN A 43 -10.70 13.32 7.62
C GLN A 43 -9.66 12.25 8.01
N ALA A 44 -8.37 12.60 8.11
CA ALA A 44 -7.33 11.67 8.55
C ALA A 44 -7.47 11.22 10.02
N LEU A 45 -8.30 11.91 10.83
CA LEU A 45 -8.66 11.46 12.18
C LEU A 45 -9.70 10.33 12.15
N PHE A 46 -10.52 10.28 11.10
CA PHE A 46 -11.60 9.32 10.92
C PHE A 46 -11.14 8.18 10.02
N ARG A 47 -10.31 7.29 10.59
CA ARG A 47 -9.76 6.08 9.93
C ARG A 47 -10.60 4.86 10.32
N ILE A 48 -11.73 4.67 9.65
CA ILE A 48 -12.72 3.61 9.92
C ILE A 48 -12.04 2.23 9.90
N ASP A 49 -11.14 2.02 8.95
CA ASP A 49 -10.36 0.79 8.84
C ASP A 49 -9.54 0.52 10.12
N ASN A 50 -8.89 1.54 10.68
CA ASN A 50 -8.13 1.42 11.93
C ASN A 50 -9.04 1.09 13.11
N TYR A 51 -10.22 1.71 13.21
CA TYR A 51 -11.14 1.42 14.31
C TYR A 51 -11.62 -0.04 14.27
N ILE A 52 -11.97 -0.54 13.08
CA ILE A 52 -12.40 -1.93 12.91
C ILE A 52 -11.24 -2.88 13.23
N TYR A 53 -10.05 -2.64 12.68
CA TYR A 53 -8.88 -3.52 12.85
C TYR A 53 -8.10 -3.30 14.15
N SER A 54 -8.50 -2.36 15.01
CA SER A 54 -7.90 -2.17 16.33
C SER A 54 -8.13 -3.34 17.28
N SER A 55 -9.06 -4.23 16.94
CA SER A 55 -9.38 -5.46 17.67
C SER A 55 -9.25 -6.67 16.75
N PRO A 56 -8.82 -7.84 17.27
CA PRO A 56 -8.85 -9.11 16.54
C PRO A 56 -10.24 -9.45 15.96
N LEU A 57 -11.30 -8.94 16.59
CA LEU A 57 -12.67 -9.13 16.13
C LEU A 57 -12.91 -8.50 14.74
N GLY A 58 -12.26 -7.39 14.43
CA GLY A 58 -12.40 -6.75 13.12
C GLY A 58 -11.92 -7.63 11.99
N ALA A 59 -10.72 -8.20 12.13
CA ALA A 59 -10.14 -9.13 11.16
C ALA A 59 -10.99 -10.40 11.00
N TYR A 60 -11.60 -10.89 12.09
CA TYR A 60 -12.53 -12.01 12.03
C TYR A 60 -13.80 -11.66 11.26
N ILE A 61 -14.43 -10.53 11.56
CA ILE A 61 -15.66 -10.08 10.87
C ILE A 61 -15.40 -9.90 9.37
N THR A 62 -14.32 -9.21 9.00
CA THR A 62 -14.00 -8.97 7.59
C THR A 62 -13.81 -10.28 6.82
N GLN A 63 -13.14 -11.27 7.44
CA GLN A 63 -12.99 -12.62 6.89
C GLN A 63 -14.34 -13.33 6.70
N GLN A 64 -15.24 -13.32 7.71
CA GLN A 64 -16.53 -14.00 7.63
C GLN A 64 -17.47 -13.39 6.58
N PHE A 65 -17.41 -12.07 6.39
CA PHE A 65 -18.29 -11.35 5.47
C PHE A 65 -17.68 -11.11 4.08
N GLY A 66 -16.46 -11.61 3.84
CA GLY A 66 -15.83 -11.62 2.53
C GLY A 66 -15.47 -10.23 2.01
N PHE A 67 -15.03 -9.31 2.89
CA PHE A 67 -14.46 -8.03 2.49
C PHE A 67 -13.11 -7.82 3.17
N SER A 68 -12.22 -7.02 2.59
CA SER A 68 -10.90 -6.77 3.16
C SER A 68 -10.79 -5.37 3.75
N ARG A 69 -9.66 -5.09 4.40
CA ARG A 69 -9.33 -3.75 4.88
C ARG A 69 -9.32 -2.72 3.74
N ALA A 70 -8.86 -3.11 2.55
CA ALA A 70 -8.91 -2.31 1.35
C ALA A 70 -10.35 -1.96 0.95
N SER A 71 -11.31 -2.89 1.09
CA SER A 71 -12.73 -2.63 0.82
C SER A 71 -13.28 -1.54 1.75
N ILE A 72 -12.86 -1.48 3.01
CA ILE A 72 -13.24 -0.41 3.95
C ILE A 72 -12.64 0.93 3.51
N ILE A 73 -11.37 0.94 3.07
CA ILE A 73 -10.69 2.16 2.60
C ILE A 73 -11.38 2.73 1.36
N VAL A 74 -11.76 1.88 0.40
CA VAL A 74 -12.55 2.29 -0.78
C VAL A 74 -13.93 2.79 -0.38
N TYR A 75 -14.59 2.14 0.58
CA TYR A 75 -15.88 2.60 1.11
C TYR A 75 -15.78 3.96 1.78
N GLN A 76 -14.72 4.17 2.57
CA GLN A 76 -14.43 5.44 3.24
C GLN A 76 -14.18 6.55 2.22
N GLY A 77 -13.47 6.26 1.13
CA GLY A 77 -13.24 7.23 0.04
C GLY A 77 -12.19 8.29 0.33
N TRP A 78 -11.47 8.20 1.45
CA TRP A 78 -10.31 9.02 1.78
C TRP A 78 -9.26 8.23 2.56
N GLY A 79 -8.00 8.66 2.51
CA GLY A 79 -6.92 7.93 3.18
C GLY A 79 -5.61 8.70 3.33
N THR A 80 -4.75 8.18 4.20
CA THR A 80 -3.35 8.58 4.43
C THR A 80 -2.40 7.64 3.66
N CYS A 81 -1.09 7.90 3.69
CA CYS A 81 -0.10 7.08 3.01
C CYS A 81 -0.21 5.58 3.37
N GLY A 82 -0.45 5.26 4.65
CA GLY A 82 -0.66 3.88 5.09
C GLY A 82 -1.91 3.22 4.47
N GLN A 83 -3.01 3.96 4.30
CA GLN A 83 -4.21 3.42 3.67
C GLN A 83 -4.07 3.28 2.15
N ALA A 84 -3.33 4.19 1.50
CA ALA A 84 -2.93 4.00 0.11
C ALA A 84 -2.06 2.75 -0.05
N ALA A 85 -1.08 2.53 0.83
CA ALA A 85 -0.25 1.34 0.81
C ALA A 85 -1.07 0.05 0.98
N ILE A 86 -2.02 0.01 1.93
CA ILE A 86 -2.90 -1.16 2.11
C ILE A 86 -3.73 -1.44 0.85
N LEU A 87 -4.29 -0.41 0.20
CA LEU A 87 -5.11 -0.59 -0.99
C LEU A 87 -4.26 -1.06 -2.19
N ILE A 88 -3.11 -0.41 -2.44
CA ILE A 88 -2.21 -0.77 -3.53
C ILE A 88 -1.72 -2.21 -3.36
N GLU A 89 -1.26 -2.59 -2.16
CA GLU A 89 -0.80 -3.94 -1.87
C GLU A 89 -1.91 -4.99 -2.12
N GLU A 90 -3.16 -4.70 -1.71
CA GLU A 90 -4.29 -5.61 -1.97
C GLU A 90 -4.50 -5.84 -3.46
N LEU A 91 -4.52 -4.76 -4.26
CA LEU A 91 -4.76 -4.85 -5.70
C LEU A 91 -3.67 -5.66 -6.40
N LEU A 92 -2.41 -5.39 -6.07
CA LEU A 92 -1.27 -6.09 -6.63
C LEU A 92 -1.22 -7.56 -6.18
N ALA A 93 -1.44 -7.83 -4.88
CA ALA A 93 -1.45 -9.19 -4.37
C ALA A 93 -2.57 -10.05 -4.99
N LYS A 94 -3.77 -9.47 -5.18
CA LYS A 94 -4.89 -10.17 -5.84
C LYS A 94 -4.62 -10.45 -7.33
N ALA A 95 -3.78 -9.65 -7.98
CA ALA A 95 -3.28 -9.93 -9.34
C ALA A 95 -2.10 -10.92 -9.40
N GLY A 96 -1.71 -11.49 -8.26
CA GLY A 96 -0.68 -12.54 -8.19
C GLY A 96 0.74 -12.04 -8.04
N TYR A 97 0.95 -10.73 -7.82
CA TYR A 97 2.29 -10.19 -7.59
C TYR A 97 2.79 -10.46 -6.17
N GLU A 98 4.11 -10.68 -6.03
CA GLU A 98 4.77 -10.71 -4.72
C GLU A 98 4.89 -9.28 -4.20
N THR A 99 4.27 -9.01 -3.05
CA THR A 99 4.20 -7.67 -2.46
C THR A 99 4.58 -7.65 -0.98
N ARG A 100 4.90 -6.46 -0.49
CA ARG A 100 5.05 -6.14 0.93
C ARG A 100 4.75 -4.66 1.17
N GLN A 101 4.38 -4.31 2.39
CA GLN A 101 4.33 -2.92 2.83
C GLN A 101 5.66 -2.54 3.46
N ALA A 102 6.13 -1.32 3.23
CA ALA A 102 7.35 -0.82 3.84
C ALA A 102 7.11 0.54 4.50
N ARG A 103 7.91 0.83 5.53
CA ARG A 103 7.87 2.09 6.27
C ARG A 103 9.26 2.47 6.74
N PHE A 104 9.51 3.77 6.86
CA PHE A 104 10.69 4.22 7.58
C PHE A 104 10.58 3.87 9.07
N LYS A 105 11.73 3.68 9.72
CA LYS A 105 11.82 3.45 11.17
C LYS A 105 11.53 4.72 11.99
N ASP A 106 11.89 5.88 11.45
CA ASP A 106 11.88 7.17 12.15
C ASP A 106 11.16 8.30 11.39
N ILE A 107 10.66 8.04 10.18
CA ILE A 107 9.85 8.98 9.40
C ILE A 107 8.42 8.43 9.32
N ASP A 108 7.42 9.27 9.59
CA ASP A 108 6.00 8.91 9.47
C ASP A 108 5.56 8.82 8.01
N HIS A 109 6.00 7.76 7.33
CA HIS A 109 5.62 7.44 5.96
C HIS A 109 5.72 5.94 5.67
N ALA A 110 4.75 5.43 4.92
CA ALA A 110 4.65 4.03 4.52
C ALA A 110 4.18 3.93 3.06
N TRP A 111 4.61 2.87 2.38
CA TRP A 111 4.36 2.61 0.95
C TRP A 111 4.19 1.12 0.66
N THR A 112 3.81 0.79 -0.57
CA THR A 112 3.81 -0.59 -1.08
C THR A 112 5.05 -0.85 -1.90
N GLU A 113 5.56 -2.07 -1.82
CA GLU A 113 6.57 -2.59 -2.71
C GLU A 113 6.06 -3.82 -3.44
N VAL A 114 6.49 -3.96 -4.70
CA VAL A 114 6.19 -5.09 -5.56
C VAL A 114 7.47 -5.62 -6.17
N LYS A 115 7.60 -6.94 -6.23
CA LYS A 115 8.75 -7.58 -6.83
C LYS A 115 8.51 -7.80 -8.31
N ASN A 116 9.43 -7.33 -9.14
CA ASN A 116 9.41 -7.54 -10.57
C ASN A 116 10.82 -7.88 -11.06
N ASN A 117 10.97 -8.99 -11.79
CA ASN A 117 12.26 -9.47 -12.30
C ASN A 117 13.39 -9.55 -11.25
N GLY A 118 13.05 -9.92 -10.02
CA GLY A 118 14.02 -10.04 -8.91
C GLY A 118 14.32 -8.75 -8.15
N THR A 119 13.77 -7.61 -8.59
CA THR A 119 13.98 -6.30 -7.94
C THR A 119 12.70 -5.86 -7.24
N TRP A 120 12.84 -5.27 -6.06
CA TRP A 120 11.75 -4.59 -5.36
C TRP A 120 11.56 -3.16 -5.90
N LEU A 121 10.32 -2.83 -6.24
CA LEU A 121 9.93 -1.53 -6.75
C LEU A 121 8.90 -0.89 -5.81
N ILE A 122 9.12 0.38 -5.48
CA ILE A 122 8.23 1.23 -4.69
C ILE A 122 7.07 1.71 -5.54
N ILE A 123 5.86 1.53 -5.02
CA ILE A 123 4.60 2.05 -5.56
C ILE A 123 3.97 2.98 -4.51
N ASP A 124 4.21 4.27 -4.68
CA ASP A 124 3.64 5.33 -3.84
C ASP A 124 3.38 6.59 -4.68
N PRO A 125 2.23 6.64 -5.39
CA PRO A 125 1.89 7.76 -6.27
C PRO A 125 1.68 9.08 -5.50
N TRP A 126 1.49 9.04 -4.18
CA TRP A 126 1.16 10.23 -3.41
C TRP A 126 2.38 10.96 -2.84
N TYR A 127 3.52 10.30 -2.71
CA TYR A 127 4.69 10.91 -2.09
C TYR A 127 6.02 10.51 -2.75
N ILE A 128 6.45 9.25 -2.69
CA ILE A 128 7.78 8.87 -3.19
C ILE A 128 7.84 8.85 -4.71
N GLY A 129 6.87 8.21 -5.35
CA GLY A 129 6.85 7.93 -6.78
C GLY A 129 6.42 6.50 -7.09
N VAL A 130 6.28 6.20 -8.38
CA VAL A 130 5.85 4.90 -8.89
C VAL A 130 7.00 4.25 -9.65
N LEU A 131 7.16 2.93 -9.47
CA LEU A 131 8.22 2.12 -10.09
C LEU A 131 9.65 2.60 -9.74
N GLN A 132 9.86 3.11 -8.52
CA GLN A 132 11.20 3.47 -8.05
C GLN A 132 11.88 2.24 -7.45
N GLU A 133 13.11 1.94 -7.83
CA GLU A 133 13.84 0.84 -7.19
C GLU A 133 14.14 1.16 -5.72
N VAL A 134 13.92 0.20 -4.83
CA VAL A 134 14.10 0.37 -3.37
C VAL A 134 15.50 0.86 -3.01
N GLN A 135 16.53 0.38 -3.71
CA GLN A 135 17.93 0.74 -3.49
C GLN A 135 18.22 2.23 -3.69
N ASN A 136 17.38 2.93 -4.45
CA ASN A 136 17.53 4.35 -4.72
C ASN A 136 16.81 5.23 -3.69
N LEU A 137 16.04 4.66 -2.75
CA LEU A 137 15.16 5.41 -1.84
C LEU A 137 15.86 6.58 -1.16
N LYS A 138 17.05 6.34 -0.58
CA LYS A 138 17.86 7.35 0.11
C LYS A 138 18.18 8.57 -0.77
N ASN A 139 18.27 8.39 -2.08
CA ASN A 139 18.66 9.41 -3.05
C ASN A 139 17.46 10.12 -3.70
N LEU A 140 16.23 9.62 -3.49
CA LEU A 140 15.03 10.20 -4.13
C LEU A 140 14.70 11.59 -3.57
N ARG A 141 14.97 11.85 -2.28
CA ARG A 141 14.68 13.12 -1.60
C ARG A 141 15.69 13.42 -0.49
N PRO A 142 16.02 14.70 -0.22
CA PRO A 142 16.92 15.08 0.88
C PRO A 142 16.46 14.59 2.25
N GLU A 143 15.15 14.60 2.52
CA GLU A 143 14.58 14.13 3.78
C GLU A 143 14.81 12.64 4.06
N PHE A 144 15.01 11.82 3.03
CA PHE A 144 15.24 10.37 3.17
C PHE A 144 16.69 10.05 3.48
N GLN A 145 17.63 10.97 3.19
CA GLN A 145 19.06 10.72 3.38
C GLN A 145 19.44 10.38 4.83
N ASN A 146 18.68 10.93 5.78
CA ASN A 146 18.94 10.81 7.21
C ASN A 146 18.01 9.81 7.92
N ALA A 147 17.21 9.03 7.18
CA ALA A 147 16.37 8.01 7.79
C ALA A 147 17.25 6.93 8.46
N THR A 148 16.81 6.44 9.61
CA THR A 148 17.47 5.37 10.37
C THR A 148 17.26 3.98 9.77
N GLY A 149 16.41 3.86 8.74
CA GLY A 149 16.21 2.63 8.00
C GLY A 149 14.77 2.35 7.63
N VAL A 150 14.54 1.12 7.15
CA VAL A 150 13.24 0.67 6.63
C VAL A 150 12.88 -0.69 7.23
N ILE A 151 11.62 -0.85 7.63
CA ILE A 151 11.04 -2.16 7.95
C ILE A 151 10.04 -2.52 6.85
N ALA A 152 10.15 -3.73 6.32
CA ALA A 152 9.19 -4.29 5.39
C ALA A 152 8.35 -5.38 6.07
N GLN A 153 7.05 -5.41 5.79
CA GLN A 153 6.08 -6.37 6.31
C GLN A 153 5.38 -7.08 5.16
N TYR A 154 5.47 -8.40 5.14
CA TYR A 154 4.75 -9.25 4.20
C TYR A 154 3.29 -9.47 4.64
N LYS A 155 2.42 -9.83 3.69
CA LYS A 155 1.00 -10.19 3.92
C LYS A 155 0.76 -11.21 5.03
N ASN A 156 1.70 -12.12 5.26
CA ASN A 156 1.61 -13.13 6.33
C ASN A 156 1.99 -12.59 7.72
N GLY A 157 2.28 -11.29 7.85
CA GLY A 157 2.68 -10.62 9.08
C GLY A 157 4.17 -10.66 9.36
N THR A 158 4.98 -11.34 8.54
CA THR A 158 6.44 -11.39 8.72
C THR A 158 7.02 -10.00 8.50
N GLU A 159 7.76 -9.50 9.50
CA GLU A 159 8.52 -8.27 9.39
C GLU A 159 10.01 -8.56 9.25
N ILE A 160 10.69 -7.82 8.37
CA ILE A 160 12.14 -7.87 8.19
C ILE A 160 12.73 -6.46 8.26
N ASP A 161 13.97 -6.38 8.73
CA ASP A 161 14.78 -5.18 8.56
C ASP A 161 15.26 -5.07 7.12
N ALA A 162 14.65 -4.18 6.34
CA ALA A 162 14.95 -3.97 4.93
C ALA A 162 15.91 -2.78 4.71
N SER A 163 16.55 -2.26 5.78
CA SER A 163 17.46 -1.11 5.69
C SER A 163 18.50 -1.23 4.59
N GLN A 164 19.21 -2.36 4.53
CA GLN A 164 20.29 -2.55 3.54
C GLN A 164 19.77 -2.59 2.10
N GLU A 165 18.61 -3.21 1.86
CA GLU A 165 17.95 -3.23 0.54
C GLU A 165 17.60 -1.82 0.05
N HIS A 166 17.43 -0.89 0.98
CA HIS A 166 17.08 0.51 0.73
C HIS A 166 18.27 1.49 0.79
N GLY A 167 19.50 0.96 0.89
CA GLY A 167 20.72 1.77 0.93
C GLY A 167 21.05 2.40 2.30
N TYR A 168 20.43 1.90 3.38
CA TYR A 168 20.76 2.28 4.75
C TYR A 168 21.67 1.21 5.38
N TYR A 169 22.88 1.61 5.73
CA TYR A 169 23.86 0.76 6.40
C TYR A 169 23.95 1.14 7.88
N PRO A 170 24.34 0.21 8.77
CA PRO A 170 24.59 0.48 10.19
C PRO A 170 25.62 1.60 10.43
#